data_AF-A0AA85JBH0-F1
#
_entry.id   AF-A0AA85JBH0-F1
#
_cell.length_a   1.000
_cell.length_b   1.000
_cell.length_c   1.000
_cell.angle_alpha   90.00
_cell.angle_beta   90.00
_cell.angle_gamma   90.00
#
_symmetry.space_group_name_H-M   'P 1'
#
loop_
_entity.id
_entity.type
_entity.pdbx_description
1 polymer ?
#
loop_
_entity_poly.entity_id
_entity_poly.type
_entity_poly.pdbx_seq_one_letter_code
_entity_poly.pdbx_strand_id
1 'polypeptide(L)'
;MNREQRNYQLDFLRAQHSMFGYFTKLVEQYTKILIPPKDIIMKLEEELEKPRQLLDDVKYRVVWHKYQERQRKREEGAAERERFAYALIDWHNFVVVETVDFQPNETGDFPLPTTADEVGARLLAEERGLQPQPK
;
A
#
# COMPACT_ATOMS: atom_id res chain seq x y z
N MET A 1 18.26 14.97 19.50
CA MET A 1 16.93 15.42 19.03
C MET A 1 15.85 15.46 20.14
N ASN A 2 16.21 15.49 21.44
CA ASN A 2 15.23 15.47 22.55
C ASN A 2 14.87 16.87 23.09
N ARG A 3 15.58 17.93 22.68
CA ARG A 3 15.39 19.29 23.21
C ARG A 3 14.10 19.95 22.68
N GLU A 4 13.70 19.60 21.47
CA GLU A 4 12.55 20.18 20.76
C GLU A 4 11.30 19.29 20.81
N GLN A 5 11.39 18.09 21.40
CA GLN A 5 10.25 17.16 21.49
C GLN A 5 9.05 17.73 22.25
N ARG A 6 9.26 18.70 23.14
CA ARG A 6 8.19 19.34 23.91
C ARG A 6 7.67 20.63 23.28
N ASN A 7 8.21 21.04 22.13
CA ASN A 7 7.78 22.25 21.42
C ASN A 7 6.73 21.91 20.36
N TYR A 8 5.49 22.35 20.57
CA TYR A 8 4.37 22.12 19.65
C TYR A 8 4.62 22.69 18.24
N GLN A 9 5.42 23.75 18.12
CA GLN A 9 5.73 24.36 16.82
C GLN A 9 6.53 23.42 15.93
N LEU A 10 7.21 22.43 16.52
CA LEU A 10 8.05 21.46 15.83
C LEU A 10 7.45 20.05 15.86
N ASP A 11 6.17 19.92 16.24
CA ASP A 11 5.48 18.63 16.26
C ASP A 11 5.35 18.01 14.86
N PHE A 12 5.47 18.81 13.79
CA PHE A 12 5.55 18.31 12.42
C PHE A 12 6.76 17.41 12.15
N LEU A 13 7.76 17.37 13.05
CA LEU A 13 8.87 16.41 12.99
C LEU A 13 8.47 14.99 13.39
N ARG A 14 7.28 14.81 13.99
CA ARG A 14 6.77 13.50 14.39
C ARG A 14 6.04 12.84 13.21
N ALA A 15 6.33 11.57 12.94
CA ALA A 15 5.70 10.82 11.85
C ALA A 15 4.17 10.76 11.89
N GLN A 16 3.58 10.87 13.09
CA GLN A 16 2.13 10.89 13.28
C GLN A 16 1.47 12.23 12.93
N HIS A 17 2.25 13.30 12.76
CA HIS A 17 1.73 14.62 12.45
C HIS A 17 1.42 14.73 10.95
N SER A 18 0.28 15.33 10.60
CA SER A 18 -0.18 15.48 9.20
C SER A 18 0.83 16.17 8.28
N MET A 19 1.56 17.15 8.80
CA MET A 19 2.59 17.90 8.04
C MET A 19 3.93 17.18 7.88
N PHE A 20 4.15 16.04 8.54
CA PHE A 20 5.44 15.33 8.47
C PHE A 20 5.77 14.90 7.03
N GLY A 21 4.79 14.37 6.30
CA GLY A 21 4.99 13.96 4.91
C GLY A 21 5.38 15.12 3.99
N TYR A 22 4.88 16.33 4.24
CA TYR A 22 5.29 17.53 3.51
C TYR A 22 6.71 17.95 3.88
N PHE A 23 7.03 17.98 5.18
CA PHE A 23 8.37 18.30 5.66
C PHE A 23 9.43 17.34 5.09
N THR A 24 9.19 16.03 5.11
CA THR A 24 10.10 15.03 4.53
C THR A 24 10.35 15.30 3.05
N LYS A 25 9.30 15.60 2.27
CA LYS A 25 9.44 15.96 0.85
C LYS A 25 10.27 17.24 0.65
N LEU A 26 10.11 18.24 1.50
CA LEU A 26 10.94 19.44 1.44
C LEU A 26 12.39 19.11 1.73
N VAL A 27 12.68 18.36 2.78
CA VAL A 27 14.05 17.93 3.11
C VAL A 27 14.67 17.21 1.92
N GLU A 28 13.97 16.23 1.33
CA GLU A 28 14.43 15.53 0.13
C GLU A 28 14.73 16.47 -1.05
N GLN A 29 13.88 17.46 -1.30
CA GLN A 29 14.10 18.45 -2.36
C GLN A 29 15.33 19.32 -2.09
N TYR A 30 15.46 19.86 -0.88
CA TYR A 30 16.63 20.64 -0.49
C TYR A 30 17.91 19.81 -0.56
N THR A 31 17.88 18.53 -0.16
CA THR A 31 19.03 17.62 -0.29
C THR A 31 19.45 17.46 -1.75
N LYS A 32 18.51 17.33 -2.69
CA LYS A 32 18.83 17.24 -4.13
C LYS A 32 19.50 18.50 -4.67
N ILE A 33 19.19 19.67 -4.12
CA ILE A 33 19.78 20.96 -4.53
C ILE A 33 21.14 21.19 -3.86
N LEU A 34 21.25 20.89 -2.56
CA LEU A 34 22.46 21.10 -1.77
C LEU A 34 23.54 20.06 -2.08
N ILE A 35 23.13 18.85 -2.44
CA ILE A 35 24.00 17.71 -2.74
C ILE A 35 23.55 17.10 -4.08
N PRO A 36 23.74 17.83 -5.20
CA PRO A 36 23.40 17.31 -6.51
C PRO A 36 24.35 16.16 -6.90
N PRO A 37 23.87 15.18 -7.69
CA PRO A 37 24.76 14.18 -8.25
C PRO A 37 25.71 14.84 -9.26
N LYS A 38 26.96 14.35 -9.32
CA LYS A 38 28.07 15.01 -10.04
C LYS A 38 27.83 15.15 -11.55
N ASP A 39 26.97 14.30 -12.09
CA ASP A 39 26.62 14.22 -13.51
C ASP A 39 25.43 15.12 -13.89
N ILE A 40 24.77 15.80 -12.94
CA ILE A 40 23.55 16.56 -13.24
C ILE A 40 23.80 17.70 -14.23
N ILE A 41 24.91 18.41 -14.09
CA ILE A 41 25.25 19.55 -14.96
C ILE A 41 25.50 19.04 -16.38
N MET A 42 26.28 17.96 -16.51
CA MET A 42 26.60 17.36 -17.81
C MET A 42 25.35 16.84 -18.52
N LYS A 43 24.40 16.26 -17.78
CA LYS A 43 23.10 15.83 -18.32
C LYS A 43 22.26 17.01 -18.81
N LEU A 44 22.21 18.10 -18.04
CA LEU A 44 21.47 19.31 -18.41
C LEU A 44 22.06 19.98 -19.67
N GLU A 45 23.39 19.97 -19.82
CA GLU A 45 24.07 20.43 -21.03
C GLU A 45 23.72 19.55 -22.24
N GLU A 46 23.72 18.22 -22.09
CA GLU A 46 23.30 17.30 -23.15
C GLU A 46 21.82 17.48 -23.55
N GLU A 47 20.94 17.69 -22.57
CA GLU A 47 19.51 17.97 -22.81
C GLU A 47 19.31 19.27 -23.62
N LEU A 48 20.12 20.29 -23.35
CA LEU A 48 20.08 21.57 -24.08
C LEU A 48 20.52 21.38 -25.54
N GLU A 49 21.54 20.57 -25.78
CA GLU A 49 22.03 20.26 -27.13
C GLU A 49 21.07 19.37 -27.91
N LYS A 50 20.31 18.50 -27.24
CA LYS A 50 19.41 17.51 -27.87
C LYS A 50 17.96 17.61 -27.38
N PRO A 51 17.20 18.66 -27.78
CA PRO A 51 15.79 18.83 -27.38
C PRO A 51 14.85 17.67 -27.78
N ARG A 52 15.25 16.83 -28.75
CA ARG A 52 14.46 15.65 -29.14
C ARG A 52 14.44 14.58 -28.04
N GLN A 53 15.52 14.41 -27.28
CA GLN A 53 15.56 13.44 -26.18
C GLN A 53 14.58 13.84 -25.08
N LEU A 54 14.49 15.13 -24.76
CA LEU A 54 13.48 15.66 -23.85
C LEU A 54 12.05 15.32 -24.31
N LEU A 55 11.76 15.42 -25.60
CA LEU A 55 10.44 15.04 -26.14
C LEU A 55 10.14 13.55 -25.97
N ASP A 56 11.14 12.67 -26.12
CA ASP A 56 10.97 11.24 -25.89
C ASP A 56 10.71 10.92 -24.42
N ASP A 57 11.38 11.59 -23.49
CA ASP A 57 11.14 11.46 -22.04
C ASP A 57 9.74 11.95 -21.64
N VAL A 58 9.31 13.08 -22.19
CA VAL A 58 7.95 13.61 -21.99
C VAL A 58 6.92 12.61 -22.53
N LYS A 59 7.14 12.07 -23.73
CA LYS A 59 6.26 11.06 -24.33
C LYS A 59 6.20 9.80 -23.48
N TYR A 60 7.34 9.32 -22.99
CA TYR A 60 7.41 8.19 -22.07
C TYR A 60 6.57 8.45 -20.81
N ARG A 61 6.75 9.63 -20.19
CA ARG A 61 6.00 10.02 -18.98
C ARG A 61 4.49 10.09 -19.21
N VAL A 62 4.05 10.60 -20.35
CA VAL A 62 2.62 10.64 -20.73
C VAL A 62 2.07 9.23 -20.92
N VAL A 63 2.81 8.35 -21.59
CA VAL A 63 2.40 6.95 -21.79
C VAL A 63 2.32 6.22 -20.45
N TRP A 64 3.30 6.42 -19.57
CA TRP A 64 3.32 5.87 -18.22
C TRP A 64 2.11 6.32 -17.40
N HIS A 65 1.79 7.62 -17.43
CA HIS A 65 0.61 8.15 -16.72
C HIS A 65 -0.68 7.52 -17.25
N LYS A 66 -0.84 7.39 -18.58
CA LYS A 66 -1.99 6.69 -19.17
C LYS A 66 -2.05 5.22 -18.75
N TYR A 67 -0.90 4.56 -18.64
CA TYR A 67 -0.82 3.18 -18.16
C TYR A 67 -1.27 3.07 -16.70
N GLN A 68 -0.75 3.91 -15.80
CA GLN A 68 -1.15 3.92 -14.39
C GLN A 68 -2.65 4.19 -14.21
N GLU A 69 -3.20 5.18 -14.92
CA GLU A 69 -4.64 5.47 -14.88
C GLU A 69 -5.49 4.28 -15.35
N ARG A 70 -5.04 3.54 -16.38
CA ARG A 70 -5.72 2.31 -16.82
C ARG A 70 -5.66 1.19 -15.77
N GLN A 71 -4.52 1.02 -15.10
CA GLN A 71 -4.40 0.02 -14.04
C GLN A 71 -5.30 0.38 -12.85
N ARG A 72 -5.23 1.64 -12.38
CA ARG A 72 -6.09 2.13 -11.30
C ARG A 72 -7.57 1.92 -11.62
N LYS A 73 -8.01 2.30 -12.82
CA LYS A 73 -9.42 2.10 -13.25
C LYS A 73 -9.81 0.62 -13.32
N ARG A 74 -8.89 -0.26 -13.71
CA ARG A 74 -9.14 -1.72 -13.76
C ARG A 74 -9.28 -2.30 -12.34
N GLU A 75 -8.42 -1.88 -11.42
CA GLU A 75 -8.46 -2.28 -10.01
C GLU A 75 -9.73 -1.78 -9.33
N GLU A 76 -10.06 -0.49 -9.49
CA GLU A 76 -11.30 0.12 -9.00
C GLU A 76 -12.54 -0.62 -9.55
N GLY A 77 -12.58 -0.89 -10.86
CA GLY A 77 -13.68 -1.64 -11.48
C GLY A 77 -13.72 -3.13 -11.12
N ALA A 78 -12.62 -3.73 -10.66
CA ALA A 78 -12.64 -5.08 -10.08
C ALA A 78 -13.21 -5.05 -8.66
N ALA A 79 -12.76 -4.11 -7.82
CA ALA A 79 -13.25 -3.93 -6.47
C ALA A 79 -14.75 -3.56 -6.45
N GLU A 80 -15.24 -2.76 -7.40
CA GLU A 80 -16.67 -2.45 -7.51
C GLU A 80 -17.50 -3.67 -7.93
N ARG A 81 -17.00 -4.49 -8.86
CA ARG A 81 -17.64 -5.76 -9.24
C ARG A 81 -17.69 -6.74 -8.07
N GLU A 82 -16.62 -6.83 -7.29
CA GLU A 82 -16.58 -7.66 -6.08
C GLU A 82 -17.57 -7.16 -5.03
N ARG A 83 -17.64 -5.84 -4.80
CA ARG A 83 -18.65 -5.22 -3.91
C ARG A 83 -20.07 -5.55 -4.36
N PHE A 84 -20.35 -5.44 -5.66
CA PHE A 84 -21.65 -5.80 -6.22
C PHE A 84 -21.96 -7.30 -6.04
N ALA A 85 -21.00 -8.17 -6.36
CA ALA A 85 -21.15 -9.61 -6.20
C ALA A 85 -21.43 -9.97 -4.74
N TYR A 86 -20.69 -9.38 -3.79
CA TYR A 86 -20.89 -9.59 -2.36
C TYR A 86 -22.28 -9.17 -1.89
N ALA A 87 -22.78 -8.02 -2.39
CA ALA A 87 -24.13 -7.55 -2.08
C ALA A 87 -25.24 -8.41 -2.69
N LEU A 88 -24.93 -9.16 -3.76
CA LEU A 88 -25.85 -10.10 -4.41
C LEU A 88 -25.86 -11.49 -3.76
N ILE A 89 -24.97 -11.77 -2.81
CA ILE A 89 -24.99 -13.03 -2.06
C ILE A 89 -26.27 -13.08 -1.21
N ASP A 90 -27.08 -14.11 -1.44
CA ASP A 90 -28.22 -14.40 -0.56
C ASP A 90 -27.75 -15.09 0.71
N TRP A 91 -27.48 -14.28 1.73
CA TRP A 91 -27.05 -14.74 3.05
C TRP A 91 -28.12 -15.55 3.81
N HIS A 92 -29.36 -15.63 3.32
CA HIS A 92 -30.41 -16.47 3.92
C HIS A 92 -30.45 -17.87 3.33
N ASN A 93 -29.78 -18.11 2.20
CA ASN A 93 -29.68 -19.41 1.57
C ASN A 93 -28.44 -20.16 2.06
N PHE A 94 -28.41 -20.51 3.35
CA PHE A 94 -27.38 -21.35 3.94
C PHE A 94 -27.98 -22.63 4.52
N VAL A 95 -27.18 -23.68 4.54
CA VAL A 95 -27.53 -24.95 5.20
C VAL A 95 -26.63 -25.07 6.42
N VAL A 96 -27.24 -25.07 7.61
CA VAL A 96 -26.52 -25.39 8.85
C VAL A 96 -26.24 -26.89 8.85
N VAL A 97 -24.96 -27.25 8.78
CA VAL A 97 -24.52 -28.66 8.83
C VAL A 97 -24.38 -29.11 10.27
N GLU A 98 -23.82 -28.26 11.12
CA GLU A 98 -23.54 -28.57 12.52
C GLU A 98 -23.57 -27.27 13.34
N THR A 99 -23.99 -27.37 14.59
CA THR A 99 -23.98 -26.26 15.55
C THR A 99 -23.04 -26.65 16.68
N VAL A 100 -22.07 -25.78 16.96
CA VAL A 100 -21.13 -25.99 18.07
C VAL A 100 -21.72 -25.33 19.31
N ASP A 101 -22.16 -26.15 20.26
CA ASP A 101 -22.70 -25.68 21.54
C ASP A 101 -21.57 -25.54 22.56
N PHE A 102 -21.42 -24.33 23.12
CA PHE A 102 -20.45 -24.05 24.18
C PHE A 102 -21.12 -24.13 25.55
N GLN A 103 -20.50 -24.85 26.49
CA GLN A 103 -20.97 -24.84 27.88
C GLN A 103 -20.55 -23.52 28.57
N PRO A 104 -21.36 -22.93 29.48
CA PRO A 104 -21.04 -21.66 30.13
C PRO A 104 -19.71 -21.64 30.91
N ASN A 105 -19.18 -22.82 31.24
CA ASN A 105 -17.99 -23.01 32.05
C ASN A 105 -16.79 -23.53 31.23
N GLU A 106 -16.94 -23.60 29.91
CA GLU A 106 -15.92 -24.14 29.01
C GLU A 106 -14.91 -23.05 28.66
N THR A 107 -13.68 -23.19 29.18
CA THR A 107 -12.55 -22.36 28.76
C THR A 107 -12.14 -22.84 27.37
N GLY A 108 -12.68 -22.24 26.33
CA GLY A 108 -12.35 -22.63 24.97
C GLY A 108 -10.88 -22.36 24.67
N ASP A 109 -10.13 -23.41 24.32
CA ASP A 109 -8.75 -23.35 23.88
C ASP A 109 -8.71 -22.91 22.41
N PHE A 110 -9.24 -21.71 22.15
CA PHE A 110 -9.35 -21.19 20.80
C PHE A 110 -8.00 -20.67 20.33
N PRO A 111 -7.62 -20.94 19.08
CA PRO A 111 -6.46 -20.28 18.50
C PRO A 111 -6.66 -18.76 18.53
N LEU A 112 -5.56 -18.03 18.64
CA LEU A 112 -5.57 -16.58 18.54
C LEU A 112 -6.36 -16.14 17.30
N PRO A 113 -7.18 -15.06 17.39
CA PRO A 113 -7.94 -14.56 16.26
C PRO A 113 -7.02 -14.36 15.05
N THR A 114 -7.34 -15.03 13.95
CA THR A 114 -6.51 -15.00 12.74
C THR A 114 -6.62 -13.62 12.09
N THR A 115 -5.50 -13.09 11.61
CA THR A 115 -5.47 -11.83 10.85
C THR A 115 -5.79 -12.07 9.36
N ALA A 116 -6.27 -11.05 8.64
CA ALA A 116 -6.62 -11.18 7.22
C ALA A 116 -5.46 -11.74 6.36
N ASP A 117 -4.23 -11.37 6.70
CA ASP A 117 -3.01 -11.85 6.04
C ASP A 117 -2.76 -13.35 6.29
N GLU A 118 -2.99 -13.81 7.52
CA GLU A 118 -2.86 -15.22 7.90
C GLU A 118 -3.96 -16.09 7.27
N VAL A 119 -5.18 -15.55 7.12
CA VAL A 119 -6.27 -16.23 6.39
C VAL A 119 -5.89 -16.41 4.92
N GLY A 120 -5.40 -15.35 4.26
CA GLY A 120 -4.96 -15.41 2.86
C GLY A 120 -3.79 -16.39 2.66
N ALA A 121 -2.84 -16.42 3.60
CA ALA A 121 -1.72 -17.35 3.58
C ALA A 121 -2.16 -18.82 3.72
N ARG A 122 -3.16 -19.11 4.57
CA ARG A 122 -3.73 -20.46 4.73
C ARG A 122 -4.48 -20.92 3.49
N LEU A 123 -5.29 -20.05 2.88
CA LEU A 123 -6.03 -20.37 1.65
C LEU A 123 -5.08 -20.74 0.49
N LEU A 124 -3.99 -19.97 0.32
CA LEU A 124 -2.95 -20.26 -0.68
C LEU A 124 -2.12 -21.51 -0.34
N ALA A 125 -1.96 -21.87 0.94
CA ALA A 125 -1.26 -23.08 1.36
C ALA A 125 -2.12 -24.33 1.11
N GLU A 126 -3.43 -24.24 1.35
CA GLU A 126 -4.42 -25.28 1.04
C GLU A 126 -4.50 -25.56 -0.47
N GLU A 127 -4.56 -24.51 -1.31
CA GLU A 127 -4.47 -24.65 -2.78
C GLU A 127 -3.17 -25.32 -3.25
N ARG A 128 -2.08 -25.18 -2.49
CA ARG A 128 -0.77 -25.79 -2.77
C ARG A 128 -0.58 -27.17 -2.13
N GLY A 129 -1.57 -27.70 -1.41
CA GLY A 129 -1.51 -28.99 -0.72
C GLY A 129 -0.54 -29.01 0.47
N LEU A 130 -0.14 -27.85 0.98
CA LEU A 130 0.72 -27.72 2.16
C LEU A 130 -0.17 -27.50 3.38
N GLN A 131 -0.22 -28.47 4.29
CA GLN A 131 -0.87 -28.26 5.57
C GLN A 131 -0.10 -27.21 6.39
N PRO A 132 -0.77 -26.17 6.92
CA PRO A 132 -0.10 -25.24 7.82
C PRO A 132 0.33 -25.99 9.08
N GLN A 133 1.63 -25.90 9.41
CA GLN A 133 2.18 -26.49 10.63
C GLN A 133 1.51 -25.86 11.86
N PRO A 134 1.03 -26.66 12.83
CA PRO A 134 0.55 -26.12 14.09
C PRO A 134 1.74 -25.50 14.85
N LYS A 135 1.51 -24.32 15.44
CA LYS A 135 2.41 -23.76 16.47
C LYS A 135 2.07 -24.36 17.81
#